data_AF-A0A0G0R221-F1
#
_entry.id   AF-A0A0G0R221-F1
#
_cell.length_a   1.000
_cell.length_b   1.000
_cell.length_c   1.000
_cell.angle_alpha   90.00
_cell.angle_beta   90.00
_cell.angle_gamma   90.00
#
_symmetry.space_group_name_H-M   'P 1'
#
loop_
_entity.id
_entity.type
_entity.pdbx_description
1 polymer ?
#
loop_
_entity_poly.entity_id
_entity_poly.type
_entity_poly.pdbx_seq_one_letter_code
_entity_poly.pdbx_strand_id
1 'polypeptide(L)'
;MWLLFSSSATLSAVILPAHFLATQQGFTLTPNFWLIKIYLFLLIGTTLFHGFYRLKTLFFDLTLIRTAQIMGWIFSGFFIMLMSILLVKI
;
A
#
# COMPACT_ATOMS: atom_id res chain seq x y z
N MET A 1 2.70 -11.49 -8.32
CA MET A 1 1.53 -10.64 -7.97
C MET A 1 0.72 -11.24 -6.83
N TRP A 2 0.14 -12.44 -6.96
CA TRP A 2 -0.73 -13.01 -5.92
C TRP A 2 -0.05 -13.25 -4.56
N LEU A 3 1.20 -13.72 -4.54
CA LEU A 3 1.97 -13.88 -3.30
C LEU A 3 2.24 -12.53 -2.60
N LEU A 4 2.66 -11.51 -3.36
CA LEU A 4 2.87 -10.16 -2.86
C LEU A 4 1.58 -9.55 -2.29
N PHE A 5 0.44 -9.86 -2.91
CA PHE A 5 -0.88 -9.45 -2.44
C PHE A 5 -1.26 -10.13 -1.12
N SER A 6 -0.99 -11.43 -1.00
CA SER A 6 -1.27 -12.19 0.22
C SER A 6 -0.39 -11.72 1.38
N SER A 7 0.90 -11.49 1.14
CA SER A 7 1.80 -10.94 2.16
C SER A 7 1.42 -9.51 2.55
N SER A 8 1.02 -8.67 1.58
CA SER A 8 0.60 -7.29 1.88
C SER A 8 -0.72 -7.24 2.64
N ALA A 9 -1.62 -8.21 2.42
CA ALA A 9 -2.87 -8.35 3.15
C ALA A 9 -2.62 -8.66 4.63
N THR A 10 -1.73 -9.60 4.94
CA THR A 10 -1.40 -9.96 6.33
C THR A 10 -0.73 -8.79 7.05
N LEU A 11 0.20 -8.12 6.38
CA LEU A 11 0.87 -6.93 6.93
C LEU A 11 -0.11 -5.78 7.16
N SER A 12 -0.96 -5.44 6.19
CA SER A 12 -1.92 -4.35 6.34
C SER A 12 -2.99 -4.66 7.39
N ALA A 13 -3.48 -5.90 7.48
CA ALA A 13 -4.49 -6.30 8.45
C ALA A 13 -4.01 -6.17 9.91
N VAL A 14 -2.70 -6.31 10.16
CA VAL A 14 -2.13 -6.20 11.52
C VAL A 14 -1.63 -4.78 11.80
N ILE A 15 -0.84 -4.22 10.88
CA ILE A 15 -0.14 -2.95 11.12
C ILE A 15 -1.11 -1.77 11.04
N LEU A 16 -2.07 -1.77 10.12
CA LEU A 16 -2.94 -0.62 9.89
C LEU A 16 -3.87 -0.34 11.08
N PRO A 17 -4.58 -1.33 11.66
CA PRO A 17 -5.42 -1.09 12.83
C PRO A 17 -4.60 -0.65 14.04
N ALA A 18 -3.44 -1.25 14.27
CA ALA A 18 -2.54 -0.85 15.34
C ALA A 18 -2.06 0.61 15.17
N HIS A 19 -1.72 1.01 13.95
CA HIS A 19 -1.34 2.39 13.64
C HIS A 19 -2.51 3.37 13.87
N PHE A 20 -3.72 3.02 13.42
CA PHE A 20 -4.91 3.83 13.61
C PHE A 20 -5.25 4.01 15.10
N LEU A 21 -5.19 2.94 15.89
CA LEU A 21 -5.42 3.03 17.34
C LEU A 21 -4.37 3.89 18.04
N ALA A 22 -3.09 3.74 17.67
CA ALA A 22 -2.01 4.55 18.25
C ALA A 22 -2.21 6.04 17.92
N THR A 23 -2.52 6.38 16.67
CA THR A 23 -2.77 7.77 16.26
C THR A 23 -4.01 8.36 16.93
N GLN A 24 -5.08 7.58 17.13
CA GLN A 24 -6.27 8.00 17.89
C GLN A 24 -5.97 8.29 19.37
N GLN A 25 -5.00 7.58 19.96
CA GLN A 25 -4.53 7.82 21.33
C GLN A 25 -3.53 8.98 21.44
N GLY A 26 -3.25 9.67 20.33
CA GLY A 26 -2.34 10.83 20.30
C GLY A 26 -0.86 10.47 20.13
N PHE A 27 -0.52 9.20 19.87
CA PHE A 27 0.86 8.84 19.53
C PHE A 27 1.24 9.42 18.16
N THR A 28 2.32 10.18 18.13
CA THR A 28 2.89 10.74 16.91
C THR A 28 4.18 10.02 16.54
N LEU A 29 4.39 9.81 15.24
CA LEU A 29 5.64 9.26 14.75
C LEU A 29 6.66 10.38 14.57
N THR A 30 7.86 10.21 15.12
CA THR A 30 9.01 11.08 14.86
C THR A 30 9.85 10.50 13.73
N PRO A 31 9.80 11.05 12.50
CA PRO A 31 10.41 10.44 11.32
C PRO A 31 11.95 10.44 11.32
N ASN A 32 12.58 11.00 12.36
CA ASN A 32 14.04 11.05 12.49
C ASN A 32 14.69 9.68 12.70
N PHE A 33 13.92 8.65 13.08
CA PHE A 33 14.47 7.32 13.31
C PHE A 33 14.33 6.43 12.06
N TRP A 34 15.41 5.81 11.61
CA TRP A 34 15.44 5.00 10.39
C TRP A 34 14.45 3.83 10.42
N LEU A 35 14.14 3.25 11.59
CA LEU A 35 13.09 2.21 11.70
C LEU A 35 11.70 2.78 11.44
N ILE A 36 11.41 4.02 11.83
CA ILE A 36 10.11 4.67 11.55
C ILE A 36 9.96 4.91 10.05
N LYS A 37 11.05 5.23 9.36
CA LYS A 37 11.09 5.37 7.91
C LYS A 37 10.72 4.06 7.19
N ILE A 38 11.35 2.96 7.58
CA ILE A 38 11.04 1.62 7.06
C ILE A 38 9.60 1.22 7.40
N TYR A 39 9.16 1.49 8.63
CA TYR A 39 7.79 1.24 9.06
C TYR A 39 6.77 1.99 8.19
N LEU A 40 6.97 3.30 7.95
CA LEU A 40 6.09 4.10 7.09
C LEU A 40 6.10 3.61 5.64
N PHE A 41 7.28 3.23 5.13
CA PHE A 41 7.41 2.64 3.80
C PHE A 41 6.60 1.35 3.67
N LEU A 42 6.72 0.44 4.64
CA LEU A 42 5.96 -0.81 4.66
C LEU A 42 4.46 -0.56 4.84
N LEU A 43 4.06 0.31 5.78
CA LEU A 43 2.66 0.66 6.04
C LEU A 43 1.98 1.20 4.78
N ILE A 44 2.56 2.23 4.16
CA ILE A 44 2.00 2.89 2.98
C ILE A 44 2.08 1.96 1.76
N GLY A 45 3.24 1.33 1.54
CA GLY A 45 3.46 0.46 0.40
C GLY A 45 2.54 -0.76 0.38
N THR A 46 2.40 -1.46 1.51
CA THR A 46 1.51 -2.64 1.61
C THR A 46 0.05 -2.27 1.41
N THR A 47 -0.40 -1.15 1.98
CA THR A 47 -1.78 -0.65 1.86
C THR A 47 -2.12 -0.26 0.43
N LEU A 48 -1.26 0.54 -0.21
CA LEU A 48 -1.46 0.96 -1.60
C LEU A 48 -1.44 -0.22 -2.56
N PHE A 49 -0.43 -1.11 -2.44
CA PHE A 49 -0.34 -2.30 -3.29
C PHE A 49 -1.59 -3.18 -3.17
N HIS A 50 -2.04 -3.42 -1.93
CA HIS A 50 -3.24 -4.22 -1.68
C HIS A 50 -4.49 -3.55 -2.27
N GLY A 51 -4.70 -2.26 -2.03
CA GLY A 51 -5.84 -1.50 -2.55
C GLY A 51 -5.88 -1.49 -4.08
N PHE A 52 -4.76 -1.24 -4.74
CA PHE A 52 -4.67 -1.25 -6.21
C PHE A 52 -4.91 -2.63 -6.82
N TYR A 53 -4.38 -3.69 -6.19
CA TYR A 53 -4.65 -5.05 -6.63
C TYR A 53 -6.13 -5.39 -6.50
N ARG A 54 -6.80 -4.98 -5.41
CA ARG A 54 -8.25 -5.15 -5.22
C ARG A 54 -9.08 -4.37 -6.25
N LEU A 55 -8.71 -3.12 -6.56
CA LEU A 55 -9.40 -2.35 -7.60
C LEU A 55 -9.24 -3.00 -8.98
N LYS A 56 -8.04 -3.46 -9.33
CA LYS A 56 -7.80 -4.21 -10.57
C LYS A 56 -8.68 -5.45 -10.66
N THR A 57 -8.75 -6.23 -9.59
CA THR A 57 -9.54 -7.47 -9.56
C THR A 57 -11.04 -7.17 -9.64
N LEU A 58 -11.52 -6.11 -9.01
CA LEU A 58 -12.92 -5.65 -9.15
C LEU A 58 -13.28 -5.34 -10.61
N PHE A 59 -12.42 -4.66 -11.37
CA PHE A 59 -12.66 -4.45 -12.80
C PHE A 59 -12.71 -5.76 -13.60
N PHE A 60 -11.88 -6.73 -13.23
CA PHE A 60 -11.89 -8.05 -13.86
C PHE A 60 -13.19 -8.81 -13.54
N ASP A 61 -13.64 -8.78 -12.29
CA ASP A 61 -14.88 -9.42 -11.83
C ASP A 61 -16.13 -8.81 -12.50
N LEU A 62 -16.08 -7.51 -12.84
CA LEU A 62 -17.11 -6.83 -13.65
C LEU A 62 -17.02 -7.14 -15.16
N THR A 63 -16.23 -8.14 -15.57
CA THR A 63 -15.99 -8.53 -16.98
C THR A 63 -15.31 -7.45 -17.83
N LEU A 64 -14.80 -6.37 -17.22
CA LEU A 64 -14.09 -5.29 -17.91
C LEU A 64 -12.60 -5.62 -18.09
N ILE A 65 -12.30 -6.72 -18.77
CA ILE A 65 -10.94 -7.31 -18.84
C ILE A 65 -9.90 -6.31 -19.37
N ARG A 66 -10.20 -5.60 -20.47
CA ARG A 66 -9.29 -4.61 -21.06
C ARG A 66 -9.06 -3.44 -20.11
N THR A 67 -10.11 -2.96 -19.45
CA THR A 67 -10.02 -1.91 -18.43
C THR A 67 -9.19 -2.36 -17.25
N ALA A 68 -9.38 -3.58 -16.75
CA ALA A 68 -8.59 -4.15 -15.66
C ALA A 68 -7.09 -4.23 -16.00
N GLN A 69 -6.74 -4.55 -17.25
CA GLN A 69 -5.35 -4.53 -17.70
C GLN A 69 -4.78 -3.11 -17.70
N ILE A 70 -5.46 -2.15 -18.32
CA ILE A 70 -5.02 -0.74 -18.39
C ILE A 70 -4.88 -0.15 -16.98
N MET A 71 -5.90 -0.33 -16.13
CA MET A 71 -5.87 0.12 -14.74
C MET A 71 -4.75 -0.54 -13.96
N GLY A 72 -4.48 -1.83 -14.20
CA GLY A 72 -3.34 -2.51 -13.60
C GLY A 72 -1.99 -1.86 -13.91
N TRP A 73 -1.78 -1.41 -15.16
CA TRP A 73 -0.58 -0.66 -15.54
C TRP A 73 -0.52 0.71 -14.89
N ILE A 74 -1.63 1.46 -14.92
CA ILE A 74 -1.74 2.79 -14.30
C ILE A 74 -1.42 2.70 -12.80
N PHE A 75 -2.06 1.78 -12.09
CA PHE A 75 -1.84 1.60 -10.65
C PHE A 75 -0.43 1.14 -10.33
N SER A 76 0.18 0.27 -11.14
CA SER A 76 1.56 -0.16 -10.94
C SER A 76 2.54 1.01 -11.14
N GLY A 77 2.34 1.83 -12.18
CA GLY A 77 3.14 3.02 -12.43
C GLY A 77 3.02 4.05 -11.30
N PHE A 78 1.79 4.33 -10.87
CA PHE A 78 1.52 5.24 -9.75
C PHE A 78 2.11 4.73 -8.44
N PHE A 79 2.02 3.43 -8.17
CA PHE A 79 2.65 2.79 -7.02
C PHE A 79 4.18 2.98 -7.03
N ILE A 80 4.85 2.68 -8.15
CA ILE A 80 6.30 2.83 -8.27
C ILE A 80 6.71 4.29 -8.09
N MET A 81 5.97 5.22 -8.69
CA MET A 81 6.22 6.66 -8.54
C MET A 81 6.12 7.09 -7.07
N LEU A 82 5.04 6.71 -6.38
CA LEU A 82 4.85 7.05 -4.96
C LEU A 82 5.94 6.42 -4.08
N MET A 83 6.27 5.15 -4.29
CA MET A 83 7.32 4.48 -3.50
C MET A 83 8.69 5.10 -3.73
N SER A 84 8.99 5.53 -4.95
CA SER A 84 10.23 6.26 -5.27
C SER A 84 10.29 7.61 -4.56
N ILE A 85 9.19 8.37 -4.56
CA ILE A 85 9.10 9.65 -3.83
C ILE A 85 9.27 9.41 -2.33
N LEU A 86 8.61 8.37 -1.81
CA LEU A 86 8.66 8.02 -0.40
C LEU A 86 10.09 7.69 0.02
N LEU A 87 10.82 6.93 -0.80
CA LEU A 87 12.20 6.52 -0.54
C LEU A 87 13.19 7.69 -0.55
N VAL A 88 12.92 8.75 -1.30
CA VAL A 88 13.77 9.96 -1.35
C VAL A 88 13.45 10.93 -0.22
N LYS A 89 12.17 11.07 0.16
CA LYS A 89 11.72 12.08 1.12
C LYS A 89 11.69 11.61 2.57
N ILE A 90 11.50 10.31 2.79
CA ILE A 90 11.56 9.71 4.11
C ILE A 90 13.02 9.40 4.41
#